data_AF-A0A3P7FSW1-F1
#
_entry.id   AF-A0A3P7FSW1-F1
#
_cell.length_a   1.000
_cell.length_b   1.000
_cell.length_c   1.000
_cell.angle_alpha   90.00
_cell.angle_beta   90.00
_cell.angle_gamma   90.00
#
_symmetry.space_group_name_H-M   'P 1'
#
loop_
_entity.id
_entity.type
_entity.pdbx_description
1 polymer ?
#
loop_
_entity_poly.entity_id
_entity_poly.type
_entity_poly.pdbx_seq_one_letter_code
_entity_poly.pdbx_strand_id
1 'polypeptide(L)'
;MHGAFLRRFYEADCLVELKAYAKTRRKMHEIAVKQKLITEQDPKSYGFLHLSSEEKRTLLQEGYKLPTALPLTKSEEDALKIIRRKIKNKLSAQESRRKRKEYMNALEKRIQYYLNENSTLKLKVL
;
A
#
# COMPACT_ATOMS: atom_id res chain seq x y z
N MET A 1 8.83 -22.36 -33.87
CA MET A 1 7.95 -22.94 -32.83
C MET A 1 8.28 -22.44 -31.42
N HIS A 2 9.53 -22.52 -30.92
CA HIS A 2 9.90 -22.10 -29.55
C HIS A 2 9.63 -20.62 -29.19
N GLY A 3 9.85 -19.68 -30.12
CA GLY A 3 9.62 -18.25 -29.84
C GLY A 3 8.15 -17.85 -29.62
N ALA A 4 7.20 -18.62 -30.17
CA ALA A 4 5.77 -18.37 -29.99
C ALA A 4 5.26 -18.86 -28.63
N PHE A 5 5.81 -19.98 -28.14
CA PHE A 5 5.46 -20.54 -26.83
C PHE A 5 5.90 -19.61 -25.69
N LEU A 6 7.15 -19.11 -25.74
CA LEU A 6 7.67 -18.17 -24.74
C LEU A 6 6.88 -16.86 -24.71
N ARG A 7 6.52 -16.30 -25.88
CA ARG A 7 5.67 -15.10 -25.95
C ARG A 7 4.30 -15.31 -25.31
N ARG A 8 3.64 -16.44 -25.60
CA ARG A 8 2.32 -16.75 -25.06
C ARG A 8 2.35 -16.98 -23.55
N PHE A 9 3.43 -17.56 -23.03
CA PHE A 9 3.66 -17.70 -21.60
C PHE A 9 3.86 -16.33 -20.92
N TYR A 10 4.68 -15.45 -21.54
CA TYR A 10 4.92 -14.09 -21.05
C TYR A 10 3.65 -13.22 -21.02
N GLU A 11 2.81 -13.32 -22.05
CA GLU A 11 1.52 -12.61 -22.11
C GLU A 11 0.52 -13.12 -21.05
N ALA A 12 0.45 -14.45 -20.85
CA ALA A 12 -0.43 -15.05 -19.86
C ALA A 12 -0.06 -14.62 -18.43
N ASP A 13 1.24 -14.64 -18.08
CA ASP A 13 1.72 -14.20 -16.77
C ASP A 13 1.47 -12.70 -16.54
N CYS A 14 1.71 -11.86 -17.56
CA CYS A 14 1.46 -10.42 -17.49
C CYS A 14 -0.03 -10.11 -17.25
N LEU A 15 -0.93 -10.81 -17.93
CA LEU A 15 -2.38 -10.66 -17.75
C LEU A 15 -2.85 -11.13 -16.37
N VAL A 16 -2.26 -12.20 -15.82
CA VAL A 16 -2.58 -12.68 -14.47
C VAL A 16 -2.16 -11.63 -13.42
N GLU A 17 -0.97 -11.04 -13.55
CA GLU A 17 -0.49 -10.00 -12.64
C GLU A 17 -1.33 -8.70 -12.73
N LEU A 18 -1.69 -8.25 -13.93
CA LEU A 18 -2.56 -7.08 -14.11
C LEU A 18 -3.96 -7.31 -13.55
N LYS A 19 -4.53 -8.50 -13.76
CA LYS A 19 -5.83 -8.88 -13.17
C LYS A 19 -5.76 -8.95 -11.66
N ALA A 20 -4.67 -9.45 -11.08
CA ALA A 20 -4.44 -9.44 -9.64
C ALA A 20 -4.31 -8.01 -9.08
N TYR A 21 -3.64 -7.11 -9.80
CA TYR A 21 -3.55 -5.68 -9.45
C TYR A 21 -4.92 -4.99 -9.48
N ALA A 22 -5.75 -5.30 -10.47
CA ALA A 22 -7.11 -4.75 -10.60
C ALA A 22 -8.08 -5.29 -9.54
N LYS A 23 -7.94 -6.56 -9.14
CA LYS A 23 -8.97 -7.28 -8.36
C LYS A 23 -9.21 -6.76 -6.94
N THR A 24 -8.35 -5.94 -6.34
CA THR A 24 -8.63 -5.38 -5.00
C THR A 24 -7.96 -4.04 -4.76
N ARG A 25 -8.42 -2.98 -5.46
CA ARG A 25 -8.10 -1.60 -5.09
C ARG A 25 -8.91 -1.18 -3.85
N ARG A 26 -8.48 -1.62 -2.65
CA ARG A 26 -9.01 -1.06 -1.39
C ARG A 26 -8.69 0.44 -1.30
N LYS A 27 -9.62 1.24 -0.80
CA LYS A 27 -9.37 2.69 -0.64
C LYS A 27 -8.31 2.89 0.45
N MET A 28 -7.41 3.86 0.26
CA MET A 28 -6.37 4.16 1.26
C MET A 28 -6.94 4.47 2.65
N HIS A 29 -8.14 5.04 2.71
CA HIS A 29 -8.84 5.28 3.96
C HIS A 29 -9.19 3.97 4.68
N GLU A 30 -9.76 2.99 3.99
CA GLU A 30 -10.11 1.67 4.56
C GLU A 30 -8.86 0.96 5.10
N ILE A 31 -7.72 1.05 4.40
CA ILE A 31 -6.47 0.46 4.88
C ILE A 31 -5.97 1.17 6.13
N ALA A 32 -6.01 2.51 6.15
CA ALA A 32 -5.57 3.29 7.31
C ALA A 32 -6.44 3.05 8.55
N VAL A 33 -7.76 2.93 8.39
CA VAL A 33 -8.70 2.57 9.46
C VAL A 33 -8.46 1.14 9.94
N LYS A 34 -8.33 0.18 9.01
CA LYS A 34 -8.03 -1.23 9.34
C LYS A 34 -6.72 -1.38 10.11
N GLN A 35 -5.70 -0.59 9.78
CA GLN A 35 -4.41 -0.56 10.48
C GLN A 35 -4.42 0.32 11.74
N LYS A 36 -5.58 0.88 12.12
CA LYS A 36 -5.76 1.77 13.30
C LYS A 36 -4.84 2.99 13.27
N LEU A 37 -4.47 3.46 12.08
CA LEU A 37 -3.65 4.67 11.88
C LEU A 37 -4.51 5.94 11.83
N ILE A 38 -5.79 5.81 11.52
CA ILE A 38 -6.78 6.89 11.49
C ILE A 38 -8.05 6.37 12.13
N THR A 39 -8.70 7.22 12.93
CA THR A 39 -10.00 6.95 13.53
C THR A 39 -11.14 7.36 12.58
N GLU A 40 -12.25 6.63 12.66
CA GLU A 40 -13.50 6.97 11.98
C GLU A 40 -14.53 7.35 13.04
N GLN A 41 -14.98 8.60 13.01
CA GLN A 41 -15.98 9.18 13.90
C GLN A 41 -16.81 10.16 13.10
N ASP A 42 -18.09 10.30 13.44
CA ASP A 42 -18.94 11.34 12.86
C ASP A 42 -18.52 12.71 13.42
N PRO A 43 -18.08 13.66 12.57
CA PRO A 43 -17.68 15.00 13.01
C PRO A 43 -18.83 15.80 13.64
N LYS A 44 -20.09 15.41 13.38
CA LYS A 44 -21.29 16.05 13.96
C LYS A 44 -21.75 15.39 15.27
N SER A 45 -21.08 14.31 15.69
CA SER A 45 -21.35 13.68 16.98
C SER A 45 -20.92 14.58 18.14
N TYR A 46 -21.34 14.22 19.35
CA TYR A 46 -20.99 14.92 20.59
C TYR A 46 -20.25 13.97 21.53
N GLY A 47 -19.39 14.53 22.38
CA GLY A 47 -18.67 13.78 23.40
C GLY A 47 -17.17 13.70 23.13
N PHE A 48 -16.52 12.68 23.68
CA PHE A 48 -15.06 12.56 23.62
C PHE A 48 -14.57 12.23 22.22
N LEU A 49 -13.57 12.98 21.75
CA LEU A 49 -12.87 12.67 20.52
C LEU A 49 -11.83 11.58 20.78
N HIS A 50 -11.96 10.48 20.06
CA HIS A 50 -10.96 9.43 20.04
C HIS A 50 -9.91 9.72 18.96
N LEU A 51 -8.63 9.63 19.31
CA LEU A 51 -7.53 9.74 18.35
C LEU A 51 -6.65 8.50 18.44
N SER A 52 -6.26 7.95 17.30
CA SER A 52 -5.24 6.91 17.24
C SER A 52 -3.88 7.45 17.72
N SER A 53 -2.98 6.54 18.09
CA SER A 53 -1.60 6.91 18.47
C SER A 53 -0.89 7.67 17.35
N GLU A 54 -1.10 7.28 16.09
CA GLU A 54 -0.53 7.94 14.92
C GLU A 54 -1.09 9.35 14.74
N GLU A 55 -2.40 9.55 14.91
CA GLU A 55 -3.03 10.87 14.83
C GLU A 55 -2.50 11.82 15.92
N LYS A 56 -2.46 11.36 17.17
CA LYS A 56 -1.92 12.16 18.28
C LYS A 56 -0.47 12.57 18.02
N ARG A 57 0.37 11.61 17.59
CA ARG A 57 1.77 11.88 17.27
C ARG A 57 1.91 12.88 16.12
N THR A 58 1.12 12.72 15.05
CA THR A 58 1.22 13.57 13.86
C THR A 58 0.71 14.98 14.15
N LEU A 59 -0.35 15.14 14.94
CA LEU A 59 -0.82 16.46 15.39
C LEU A 59 0.27 17.21 16.15
N LEU A 60 0.89 16.58 17.14
CA LEU A 60 1.96 17.18 17.93
C LEU A 60 3.20 17.53 17.08
N GLN A 61 3.58 16.66 16.14
CA GLN A 61 4.71 16.91 15.23
C GLN A 61 4.48 18.12 14.32
N GLU A 62 3.24 18.37 13.93
CA GLU A 62 2.84 19.53 13.12
C GLU A 62 2.58 20.79 13.97
N GLY A 63 2.75 20.70 15.29
CA GLY A 63 2.52 21.82 16.21
C GLY A 63 1.04 22.08 16.55
N TYR A 64 0.14 21.17 16.21
CA TYR A 64 -1.28 21.28 16.58
C TYR A 64 -1.51 20.75 18.00
N LYS A 65 -2.42 21.43 18.73
CA LYS A 65 -2.92 20.94 20.02
C LYS A 65 -3.79 19.70 19.80
N LEU A 66 -3.88 18.84 20.81
CA LEU A 66 -4.73 17.65 20.77
C LEU A 66 -6.19 18.04 21.08
N PRO A 67 -7.12 17.96 20.12
CA PRO A 67 -8.53 18.10 20.42
C PRO A 67 -9.00 16.93 21.30
N THR A 68 -9.89 17.20 22.25
CA THR A 68 -10.36 16.21 23.25
C THR A 68 -11.85 15.89 23.12
N ALA A 69 -12.64 16.80 22.54
CA ALA A 69 -14.09 16.66 22.46
C ALA A 69 -14.63 17.11 21.10
N LEU A 70 -15.85 16.69 20.82
CA LEU A 70 -16.67 17.10 19.69
C LEU A 70 -17.78 18.07 20.16
N PRO A 71 -18.26 18.99 19.30
CA PRO A 71 -17.81 19.22 17.92
C PRO A 71 -16.44 19.91 17.86
N LEU A 72 -15.74 19.70 16.75
CA LEU A 72 -14.45 20.34 16.51
C LEU A 72 -14.66 21.79 16.08
N THR A 73 -13.74 22.66 16.48
CA THR A 73 -13.61 23.98 15.88
C THR A 73 -13.14 23.85 14.42
N LYS A 74 -13.43 24.86 13.60
CA LYS A 74 -13.01 24.89 12.20
C LYS A 74 -11.50 24.65 12.01
N SER A 75 -10.69 25.23 12.89
CA SER A 75 -9.23 25.04 12.87
C SER A 75 -8.81 23.61 13.21
N GLU A 76 -9.50 22.94 14.14
CA GLU A 76 -9.21 21.55 14.51
C GLU A 76 -9.63 20.57 13.42
N GLU A 77 -10.76 20.82 12.75
CA GLU A 77 -11.17 20.05 11.57
C GLU A 77 -10.14 20.12 10.45
N ASP A 78 -9.66 21.33 10.15
CA ASP A 78 -8.68 21.56 9.10
C ASP A 78 -7.32 20.93 9.47
N ALA A 79 -6.89 21.03 10.73
CA ALA A 79 -5.70 20.36 11.26
C ALA A 79 -5.81 18.82 11.14
N LEU A 80 -6.93 18.24 11.59
CA LEU A 80 -7.18 16.79 11.48
C LEU A 80 -7.23 16.31 10.02
N LYS A 81 -7.78 17.11 9.12
CA LYS A 81 -7.78 16.80 7.69
C LYS A 81 -6.36 16.75 7.12
N ILE A 82 -5.50 17.69 7.49
CA ILE A 82 -4.09 17.75 7.07
C ILE A 82 -3.33 16.54 7.60
N ILE A 83 -3.40 16.25 8.90
CA ILE A 83 -2.65 15.13 9.48
C ILE A 83 -3.15 13.77 8.97
N ARG A 84 -4.47 13.57 8.81
CA ARG A 84 -5.04 12.36 8.19
C ARG A 84 -4.62 12.20 6.73
N ARG A 85 -4.43 13.30 5.99
CA ARG A 85 -3.84 13.27 4.63
C ARG A 85 -2.40 12.80 4.68
N LYS A 86 -1.56 13.35 5.57
CA LYS A 86 -0.15 12.96 5.73
C LYS A 86 0.00 11.47 6.06
N ILE A 87 -0.82 10.94 6.98
CA ILE A 87 -0.83 9.52 7.33
C ILE A 87 -1.19 8.64 6.13
N LYS A 88 -2.27 8.97 5.39
CA LYS A 88 -2.66 8.22 4.18
C LYS A 88 -1.58 8.28 3.09
N ASN A 89 -0.93 9.42 2.91
CA ASN A 89 0.13 9.58 1.92
C ASN A 89 1.37 8.75 2.29
N LYS A 90 1.76 8.74 3.57
CA LYS A 90 2.85 7.90 4.09
C LYS A 90 2.55 6.42 3.83
N LEU A 91 1.34 5.96 4.16
CA LEU A 91 0.91 4.59 3.91
C LEU A 91 0.90 4.28 2.40
N SER A 92 0.37 5.17 1.56
CA SER A 92 0.32 4.98 0.11
C SER A 92 1.71 4.86 -0.51
N ALA A 93 2.67 5.68 -0.05
CA ALA A 93 4.06 5.60 -0.49
C ALA A 93 4.73 4.29 -0.04
N GLN A 94 4.48 3.84 1.19
CA GLN A 94 4.96 2.55 1.70
C GLN A 94 4.40 1.37 0.88
N GLU A 95 3.09 1.37 0.63
CA GLU A 95 2.44 0.36 -0.21
C GLU A 95 3.02 0.34 -1.63
N SER A 96 3.27 1.51 -2.23
CA SER A 96 3.90 1.62 -3.56
C SER A 96 5.32 1.03 -3.57
N ARG A 97 6.15 1.40 -2.58
CA ARG A 97 7.51 0.85 -2.44
C ARG A 97 7.50 -0.66 -2.21
N ARG A 98 6.58 -1.16 -1.39
CA ARG A 98 6.44 -2.61 -1.14
C ARG A 98 6.09 -3.34 -2.44
N LYS A 99 5.10 -2.88 -3.19
CA LYS A 99 4.71 -3.47 -4.48
C LYS A 99 5.87 -3.50 -5.48
N ARG A 100 6.64 -2.41 -5.57
CA ARG A 100 7.83 -2.37 -6.43
C ARG A 100 8.86 -3.42 -5.99
N LYS A 101 9.12 -3.53 -4.69
CA LYS A 101 10.05 -4.54 -4.14
C LYS A 101 9.57 -5.97 -4.43
N GLU A 102 8.28 -6.24 -4.22
CA GLU A 102 7.68 -7.56 -4.50
C GLU A 102 7.82 -7.92 -5.99
N TYR A 103 7.55 -6.99 -6.89
CA TYR A 103 7.73 -7.18 -8.34
C TYR A 103 9.19 -7.47 -8.72
N MET A 104 10.14 -6.67 -8.21
CA MET A 104 11.57 -6.89 -8.46
C MET A 104 12.03 -8.26 -7.95
N ASN A 105 11.65 -8.62 -6.71
CA ASN A 105 11.98 -9.93 -6.14
C ASN A 105 11.39 -11.09 -6.96
N ALA A 106 10.19 -10.92 -7.53
CA ALA A 106 9.57 -11.92 -8.39
C ALA A 106 10.33 -12.08 -9.71
N LEU A 107 10.77 -10.98 -10.33
CA LEU A 107 11.62 -11.01 -11.53
C LEU A 107 12.97 -11.70 -11.25
N GLU A 108 13.64 -11.33 -10.16
CA GLU A 108 14.91 -11.94 -9.76
C GLU A 108 14.78 -13.46 -9.57
N LYS A 109 13.71 -13.91 -8.90
CA LYS A 109 13.41 -15.35 -8.76
C LYS A 109 13.18 -16.06 -10.09
N ARG A 110 12.45 -15.44 -11.02
CA ARG A 110 12.22 -15.99 -12.37
C ARG A 110 13.53 -16.12 -13.15
N ILE A 111 14.39 -15.10 -13.11
CA ILE A 111 15.71 -15.13 -13.75
C ILE A 111 16.56 -16.25 -13.18
N GLN A 112 16.64 -16.38 -11.85
CA GLN A 112 17.39 -17.47 -11.20
C GLN A 112 16.86 -18.85 -11.60
N TYR A 113 15.53 -19.02 -11.66
CA TYR A 113 14.92 -20.26 -12.13
C TYR A 113 15.37 -20.60 -13.57
N TYR A 114 15.29 -19.65 -14.51
CA TYR A 114 15.69 -19.89 -15.90
C TYR A 114 17.20 -20.09 -16.08
N LEU A 115 18.03 -19.46 -15.25
CA LEU A 115 19.49 -19.70 -15.27
C LEU A 115 19.80 -21.14 -14.82
N ASN A 116 19.15 -21.62 -13.76
CA ASN A 116 19.32 -22.98 -13.26
C ASN A 116 18.80 -24.03 -14.26
N GLU A 117 17.63 -23.78 -14.86
CA GLU A 117 17.05 -24.63 -15.88
C GLU A 117 17.96 -24.72 -17.11
N ASN A 118 18.42 -23.59 -17.65
CA ASN A 118 19.35 -23.57 -18.78
C ASN A 118 20.67 -24.28 -18.48
N SER A 119 21.21 -24.15 -17.27
CA SER A 119 22.43 -24.85 -16.87
C SER A 119 22.23 -26.36 -16.86
N THR A 120 21.09 -26.82 -16.32
CA THR A 120 20.71 -28.23 -16.31
C THR A 120 20.50 -28.78 -17.73
N LEU A 121 19.89 -28.00 -18.62
CA LEU A 121 19.68 -28.39 -20.02
C LEU A 121 20.99 -28.47 -20.80
N LYS A 122 21.92 -27.51 -20.61
CA LYS A 122 23.25 -27.54 -21.23
C LYS A 122 24.04 -28.79 -20.85
N LEU A 123 23.95 -29.23 -19.59
CA LEU A 123 24.57 -30.48 -19.13
C LEU A 123 23.99 -31.74 -19.77
N LYS A 124 22.78 -31.69 -20.34
CA LYS A 124 22.15 -32.84 -21.03
C LYS A 124 22.50 -32.92 -22.52
N VAL A 125 23.08 -31.87 -23.08
CA VAL A 125 23.48 -31.81 -24.51
C VAL A 125 24.97 -32.12 -24.68
N LEU A 126 25.75 -32.03 -23.60
CA LEU A 126 27.12 -32.54 -23.52
C LEU A 126 27.11 -34.03 -23.15
#